data_AF-A0A7C8ZZ39-F1
#
_entry.id   AF-A0A7C8ZZ39-F1
#
_cell.length_a   1.000
_cell.length_b   1.000
_cell.length_c   1.000
_cell.angle_alpha   90.00
_cell.angle_beta   90.00
_cell.angle_gamma   90.00
#
_symmetry.space_group_name_H-M   'P 1'
#
loop_
_entity.id
_entity.type
_entity.pdbx_description
1 polymer ?
#
loop_
_entity_poly.entity_id
_entity_poly.type
_entity_poly.pdbx_seq_one_letter_code
_entity_poly.pdbx_strand_id
1 'polypeptide(L)'
;FQTHENLEHLVMMERVLGPLPQHMLKRVDRHAEKYVRRGRLDWPEGATSRESIRAVQKLIRLQNLVMQHVDHSGGDLIHLLQGLLRYDPTERLTAREALRHPFFTRDHPRR
;
A
#
# COMPACT_ATOMS: atom_id res chain seq x y z
N PHE A 1 -1.09 8.82 0.81
CA PHE A 1 -2.56 8.69 0.75
C PHE A 1 -3.18 9.95 1.31
N GLN A 2 -4.17 10.53 0.65
CA GLN A 2 -4.78 11.81 1.06
C GLN A 2 -6.18 11.55 1.62
N THR A 3 -6.25 11.23 2.90
CA THR A 3 -7.51 11.01 3.64
C THR A 3 -7.28 11.22 5.14
N HIS A 4 -8.36 11.53 5.85
CA HIS A 4 -8.40 11.63 7.32
C HIS A 4 -9.29 10.53 7.95
N GLU A 5 -9.84 9.63 7.13
CA GLU A 5 -10.71 8.54 7.60
C GLU A 5 -9.97 7.21 7.50
N ASN A 6 -10.04 6.41 8.57
CA ASN A 6 -9.24 5.20 8.72
C ASN A 6 -9.64 4.07 7.76
N LEU A 7 -10.94 3.82 7.59
CA LEU A 7 -11.41 2.79 6.65
C LEU A 7 -11.05 3.16 5.22
N GLU A 8 -11.32 4.40 4.82
CA GLU A 8 -10.91 4.92 3.52
C GLU A 8 -9.41 4.75 3.32
N HIS A 9 -8.58 5.08 4.31
CA HIS A 9 -7.14 4.88 4.23
C HIS A 9 -6.75 3.41 4.02
N LEU A 10 -7.34 2.48 4.77
CA LEU A 10 -7.09 1.05 4.61
C LEU A 10 -7.49 0.56 3.21
N VAL A 11 -8.62 1.03 2.68
CA VAL A 11 -9.08 0.66 1.33
C VAL A 11 -8.18 1.29 0.26
N MET A 12 -7.72 2.53 0.44
CA MET A 12 -6.73 3.15 -0.44
C MET A 12 -5.44 2.34 -0.48
N MET A 13 -4.95 1.89 0.68
CA MET A 13 -3.81 0.98 0.75
C MET A 13 -4.09 -0.30 -0.03
N GLU A 14 -5.24 -0.96 0.20
CA GLU A 14 -5.61 -2.21 -0.50
C GLU A 14 -5.63 -2.04 -2.03
N ARG A 15 -6.14 -0.89 -2.47
CA ARG A 15 -6.23 -0.53 -3.88
C ARG A 15 -4.85 -0.33 -4.52
N VAL A 16 -3.92 0.30 -3.81
CA VAL A 16 -2.58 0.62 -4.32
C VAL A 16 -1.61 -0.56 -4.17
N LEU A 17 -1.63 -1.25 -3.04
CA LEU A 17 -0.60 -2.21 -2.61
C LEU A 17 -1.02 -3.68 -2.79
N GLY A 18 -2.32 -3.98 -2.80
CA GLY A 18 -2.82 -5.36 -2.84
C GLY A 18 -3.67 -5.70 -1.61
N PRO A 19 -4.29 -6.89 -1.56
CA PRO A 19 -5.14 -7.30 -0.45
C PRO A 19 -4.41 -7.27 0.90
N LEU A 20 -5.10 -6.84 1.96
CA LEU A 20 -4.53 -6.95 3.30
C LEU A 20 -4.37 -8.44 3.69
N PRO A 21 -3.27 -8.81 4.38
CA PRO A 21 -3.07 -10.17 4.85
C PRO A 21 -4.19 -10.62 5.80
N GLN A 22 -4.70 -11.83 5.57
CA GLN A 22 -5.84 -12.36 6.33
C GLN A 22 -5.54 -12.53 7.82
N HIS A 23 -4.31 -12.83 8.19
CA HIS A 23 -3.94 -12.94 9.61
C HIS A 23 -3.99 -11.59 10.33
N MET A 24 -3.75 -10.48 9.63
CA MET A 24 -3.89 -9.14 10.21
C MET A 24 -5.36 -8.78 10.39
N LEU A 25 -6.20 -9.06 9.39
CA LEU A 25 -7.65 -8.82 9.47
C LEU A 25 -8.33 -9.65 10.58
N LYS A 26 -7.80 -10.84 10.88
CA LYS A 26 -8.29 -11.69 11.99
C LYS A 26 -7.80 -11.24 13.37
N ARG A 27 -6.74 -10.44 13.44
CA ARG A 27 -6.10 -9.97 14.68
C ARG A 27 -6.38 -8.50 14.97
N VAL A 28 -7.41 -7.93 14.32
CA VAL A 28 -7.83 -6.55 14.58
C VAL A 28 -8.26 -6.40 16.03
N ASP A 29 -7.91 -5.28 16.64
CA ASP A 29 -8.40 -4.95 17.97
C ASP A 29 -9.88 -4.54 17.95
N ARG A 30 -10.46 -4.42 19.14
CA ARG A 30 -11.87 -4.07 19.34
C ARG A 30 -12.28 -2.72 18.70
N HIS A 31 -11.38 -1.76 18.59
CA HIS A 31 -11.69 -0.46 17.99
C HIS A 31 -11.73 -0.54 16.45
N ALA A 32 -10.94 -1.45 15.87
CA ALA A 32 -10.84 -1.67 14.43
C ALA A 32 -11.82 -2.72 13.88
N GLU A 33 -12.46 -3.53 14.74
CA GLU A 33 -13.47 -4.53 14.33
C GLU A 33 -14.56 -3.96 13.41
N LYS A 34 -14.99 -2.71 13.65
CA LYS A 34 -16.01 -2.02 12.83
C LYS A 34 -15.61 -1.83 11.37
N TYR A 35 -14.31 -1.91 11.05
CA TYR A 35 -13.78 -1.75 9.70
C TYR A 35 -13.73 -3.06 8.91
N VAL A 36 -14.00 -4.20 9.56
CA VAL A 36 -13.86 -5.53 8.95
C VAL A 36 -15.19 -6.27 8.98
N ARG A 37 -15.69 -6.68 7.82
CA ARG A 37 -16.86 -7.56 7.69
C ARG A 37 -16.52 -8.78 6.87
N ARG A 38 -16.85 -9.98 7.40
CA ARG A 38 -16.64 -11.28 6.74
C ARG A 38 -15.18 -11.50 6.26
N GLY A 39 -14.20 -11.04 7.04
CA GLY A 39 -12.77 -11.22 6.73
C GLY A 39 -12.23 -10.29 5.63
N ARG A 40 -12.95 -9.20 5.33
CA ARG A 40 -12.53 -8.14 4.38
C ARG A 40 -12.86 -6.77 4.95
N LEU A 41 -12.24 -5.73 4.41
CA LEU A 41 -12.60 -4.35 4.75
C LEU A 41 -14.08 -4.10 4.39
N ASP A 42 -14.77 -3.39 5.27
CA ASP A 42 -16.20 -3.07 5.12
C ASP A 42 -16.43 -2.00 4.06
N TRP A 43 -16.21 -2.32 2.79
CA TRP A 43 -16.25 -1.37 1.70
C TRP A 43 -17.00 -1.91 0.48
N PRO A 44 -17.87 -1.11 -0.17
CA PRO A 44 -18.14 0.33 0.04
C PRO A 44 -19.18 0.66 1.13
N GLU A 45 -19.77 -0.32 1.79
CA GLU A 45 -20.86 -0.12 2.75
C GLU A 45 -20.47 0.72 3.96
N GLY A 46 -19.20 0.66 4.40
CA GLY A 46 -18.66 1.50 5.47
C GLY A 46 -18.14 2.86 5.00
N ALA A 47 -18.22 3.20 3.71
CA ALA A 47 -17.73 4.46 3.19
C ALA A 47 -18.48 5.67 3.77
N THR A 48 -17.75 6.74 4.06
CA THR A 48 -18.33 7.98 4.61
C THR A 48 -19.11 8.80 3.57
N SER A 49 -18.77 8.67 2.28
CA SER A 49 -19.42 9.40 1.20
C SER A 49 -19.21 8.76 -0.17
N ARG A 50 -20.03 9.17 -1.16
CA ARG A 50 -19.87 8.72 -2.55
C ARG A 50 -18.61 9.31 -3.19
N GLU A 51 -18.15 10.45 -2.69
CA GLU A 51 -16.91 11.12 -3.10
C GLU A 51 -15.71 10.28 -2.67
N SER A 52 -15.73 9.76 -1.44
CA SER A 52 -14.71 8.83 -0.93
C SER A 52 -14.63 7.55 -1.78
N ILE A 53 -15.78 6.96 -2.12
CA ILE A 53 -15.86 5.82 -3.04
C ILE A 53 -15.19 6.13 -4.38
N ARG A 54 -15.53 7.27 -4.97
CA ARG A 54 -14.96 7.72 -6.25
C ARG A 54 -13.47 8.01 -6.15
N ALA A 55 -12.99 8.59 -5.05
CA ALA A 55 -11.58 8.87 -4.82
C ALA A 55 -10.75 7.58 -4.79
N VAL A 56 -11.19 6.59 -4.03
CA VAL A 56 -10.56 5.26 -3.97
C VAL A 56 -10.56 4.57 -5.34
N GLN A 57 -11.67 4.61 -6.07
CA GLN A 57 -11.79 3.96 -7.39
C GLN A 57 -10.79 4.51 -8.41
N LYS A 58 -10.47 5.80 -8.34
CA LYS A 58 -9.48 6.48 -9.21
C LYS A 58 -8.04 6.11 -8.91
N LEU A 59 -7.75 5.51 -7.75
CA LEU A 59 -6.39 5.09 -7.42
C LEU A 59 -5.93 3.94 -8.32
N ILE A 60 -4.68 4.05 -8.75
CA ILE A 60 -3.99 3.06 -9.56
C ILE A 60 -2.95 2.31 -8.71
N ARG A 61 -2.59 1.10 -9.14
CA ARG A 61 -1.62 0.23 -8.46
C ARG A 61 -0.24 0.89 -8.37
N LEU A 62 0.50 0.59 -7.32
CA LEU A 62 1.86 1.12 -7.07
C LEU A 62 2.78 0.97 -8.30
N GLN A 63 2.79 -0.20 -8.92
CA GLN A 63 3.60 -0.46 -10.11
C GLN A 63 3.25 0.49 -11.27
N ASN A 64 1.95 0.76 -11.48
CA ASN A 64 1.50 1.65 -12.55
C ASN A 64 1.85 3.10 -12.24
N LEU A 65 1.78 3.51 -10.96
CA LEU A 65 2.19 4.85 -10.52
C LEU A 65 3.67 5.11 -10.84
N VAL A 66 4.54 4.14 -10.54
CA VAL A 66 5.97 4.27 -10.80
C VAL A 66 6.25 4.26 -12.29
N MET A 67 5.64 3.34 -13.05
CA MET A 67 5.83 3.24 -14.50
C MET A 67 5.35 4.48 -15.28
N GLN A 68 4.44 5.29 -14.72
CA GLN A 68 4.06 6.57 -15.32
C GLN A 68 5.16 7.64 -15.26
N HIS A 69 6.14 7.48 -14.36
CA HIS A 69 7.14 8.51 -14.04
C HIS A 69 8.58 8.04 -14.26
N VAL A 70 8.80 6.74 -14.48
CA VAL A 70 10.13 6.14 -14.62
C VAL A 70 10.14 5.19 -15.81
N ASP A 71 11.18 5.27 -16.65
CA ASP A 71 11.43 4.34 -17.75
C ASP A 71 11.66 2.89 -17.27
N HIS A 72 12.03 1.98 -18.17
CA HIS A 72 12.25 0.54 -17.95
C HIS A 72 13.12 0.16 -16.72
N SER A 73 13.85 1.11 -16.13
CA SER A 73 14.61 0.97 -14.88
C SER A 73 13.78 1.05 -13.59
N GLY A 74 12.47 1.30 -13.67
CA GLY A 74 11.59 1.46 -12.50
C GLY A 74 11.42 0.19 -11.64
N GLY A 75 11.86 -0.97 -12.13
CA GLY A 75 11.73 -2.25 -11.42
C GLY A 75 12.37 -2.26 -10.03
N ASP A 76 13.60 -1.73 -9.90
CA ASP A 76 14.31 -1.69 -8.62
C ASP A 76 13.63 -0.74 -7.63
N LEU A 77 13.05 0.37 -8.11
CA LEU A 77 12.27 1.30 -7.28
C LEU A 77 10.95 0.66 -6.83
N ILE A 78 10.24 -0.02 -7.73
CA ILE A 78 9.00 -0.73 -7.39
C ILE A 78 9.27 -1.79 -6.32
N HIS A 79 10.33 -2.58 -6.48
CA HIS A 79 10.70 -3.62 -5.51
C HIS A 79 11.04 -3.02 -4.14
N LEU A 80 11.79 -1.92 -4.11
CA LEU A 80 12.09 -1.19 -2.87
C LEU A 80 10.81 -0.70 -2.18
N LEU A 81 9.92 -0.04 -2.92
CA LEU A 81 8.67 0.51 -2.38
C LEU A 81 7.73 -0.60 -1.89
N GLN A 82 7.63 -1.72 -2.61
CA GLN A 82 6.87 -2.88 -2.15
C GLN A 82 7.40 -3.45 -0.84
N GLY A 83 8.73 -3.50 -0.67
CA GLY A 83 9.37 -3.93 0.59
C GLY A 83 9.10 -2.97 1.75
N LEU A 84 9.19 -1.66 1.51
CA LEU A 84 8.96 -0.62 2.53
C LEU A 84 7.48 -0.48 2.92
N LEU A 85 6.56 -0.75 1.98
CA LEU A 85 5.11 -0.62 2.17
C LEU A 85 4.41 -1.94 2.48
N ARG A 86 5.15 -3.01 2.83
CA ARG A 86 4.60 -4.27 3.34
C ARG A 86 3.68 -4.02 4.53
N TYR A 87 2.50 -4.64 4.49
CA TYR A 87 1.51 -4.52 5.56
C TYR A 87 2.05 -5.05 6.88
N ASP A 88 2.53 -6.29 6.89
CA ASP A 88 3.06 -6.93 8.08
C ASP A 88 4.40 -6.28 8.46
N PRO A 89 4.51 -5.64 9.64
CA PRO A 89 5.75 -5.04 10.09
C PRO A 89 6.91 -6.03 10.21
N THR A 90 6.64 -7.32 10.47
CA THR A 90 7.71 -8.32 10.59
C THR A 90 8.28 -8.74 9.23
N GLU A 91 7.52 -8.55 8.16
CA GLU A 91 7.97 -8.78 6.78
C GLU A 91 8.43 -7.50 6.08
N ARG A 92 8.25 -6.34 6.73
CA ARG A 92 8.58 -5.03 6.16
C ARG A 92 10.07 -4.82 6.17
N LEU A 93 10.57 -4.32 5.04
CA LEU A 93 11.98 -4.00 4.86
C LEU A 93 12.44 -2.99 5.92
N THR A 94 13.52 -3.31 6.64
CA THR A 94 14.13 -2.36 7.58
C THR A 94 14.92 -1.29 6.84
N ALA A 95 15.18 -0.15 7.48
CA ALA A 95 16.00 0.91 6.89
C ALA A 95 17.41 0.41 6.50
N ARG A 96 18.00 -0.47 7.31
CA ARG A 96 19.34 -1.05 7.04
C ARG A 96 19.34 -1.95 5.81
N GLU A 97 18.30 -2.75 5.62
CA GLU A 97 18.16 -3.58 4.42
C GLU A 97 17.81 -2.74 3.19
N ALA A 98 16.97 -1.72 3.35
CA ALA A 98 16.61 -0.78 2.30
C ALA A 98 17.84 -0.06 1.73
N LEU A 99 18.77 0.40 2.58
CA LEU A 99 20.01 1.04 2.13
C LEU A 99 20.94 0.09 1.34
N ARG A 100 20.75 -1.22 1.46
CA ARG A 100 21.50 -2.25 0.71
C ARG A 100 20.76 -2.73 -0.55
N HIS A 101 19.62 -2.13 -0.86
CA HIS A 101 18.79 -2.53 -1.97
C HIS A 101 19.44 -2.20 -3.32
N PRO A 102 19.29 -3.04 -4.37
CA PRO A 102 19.81 -2.79 -5.72
C PRO A 102 19.50 -1.40 -6.27
N PHE A 103 18.37 -0.82 -5.89
CA PHE A 103 18.00 0.57 -6.22
C PHE A 103 19.09 1.59 -5.82
N PHE A 104 19.74 1.41 -4.66
CA PHE A 104 20.81 2.30 -4.19
C PHE A 104 22.21 1.78 -4.49
N THR A 105 22.39 0.47 -4.69
CA THR A 105 23.72 -0.14 -4.83
C THR A 105 24.12 -0.43 -6.26
N ARG A 106 23.18 -0.50 -7.20
CA ARG A 106 23.55 -0.54 -8.63
C ARG A 106 24.05 0.84 -8.99
N ASP A 107 25.28 0.90 -9.52
CA ASP A 107 25.86 2.10 -10.12
C ASP A 107 24.89 2.63 -11.18
N HIS A 108 24.02 3.55 -10.80
CA HIS A 108 23.37 4.43 -11.76
C HIS A 108 24.50 5.35 -12.19
N PRO A 109 25.00 5.26 -13.44
CA PRO A 109 26.03 6.18 -13.89
C PRO A 109 25.51 7.58 -13.61
N ARG A 110 26.29 8.34 -12.82
CA ARG A 110 25.95 9.71 -12.45
C ARG A 110 25.72 10.46 -13.77
N ARG A 111 24.45 10.81 -14.03
CA ARG A 111 24.11 11.73 -15.11
C ARG A 111 24.60 13.12 -14.76
#